data_AF-A0A3B8K5I6-F1
#
_entry.id   AF-A0A3B8K5I6-F1
#
_cell.length_a   1.000
_cell.length_b   1.000
_cell.length_c   1.000
_cell.angle_alpha   90.00
_cell.angle_beta   90.00
_cell.angle_gamma   90.00
#
_symmetry.space_group_name_H-M   'P 1'
#
loop_
_entity.id
_entity.type
_entity.pdbx_description
1 polymer ?
#
loop_
_entity_poly.entity_id
_entity_poly.type
_entity_poly.pdbx_seq_one_letter_code
_entity_poly.pdbx_strand_id
1 'polypeptide(L)' 'VNSAESLKKITIPVLDLYGDDDLPGVLETAEARKAAAAHNTRYSQQVIEGANHFFDGVDDELINAVVDWVQQF' A
#
# COMPACT_ATOMS: atom_id res chain seq x y z
N VAL A 1 13.52 6.33 0.98
CA VAL A 1 13.43 4.96 1.54
C VAL A 1 13.65 3.92 0.45
N ASN A 2 14.19 2.75 0.78
CA ASN A 2 14.50 1.70 -0.19
C ASN A 2 13.27 1.21 -0.99
N SER A 3 12.08 1.19 -0.37
CA SER A 3 10.83 0.79 -1.04
C SER A 3 10.48 1.69 -2.23
N ALA A 4 10.55 3.01 -2.07
CA ALA A 4 10.34 3.96 -3.18
C ALA A 4 11.37 3.76 -4.31
N GLU A 5 12.65 3.53 -3.99
CA GLU A 5 13.65 3.27 -5.03
C GLU A 5 13.41 1.96 -5.79
N SER A 6 12.95 0.91 -5.11
CA SER A 6 12.55 -0.34 -5.74
C SER A 6 11.33 -0.15 -6.66
N LEU A 7 10.32 0.60 -6.22
CA LEU A 7 9.08 0.81 -6.97
C LEU A 7 9.33 1.42 -8.36
N LYS A 8 10.34 2.30 -8.51
CA LYS A 8 10.76 2.87 -9.81
C LYS A 8 11.09 1.83 -10.89
N LYS A 9 11.41 0.59 -10.49
CA LYS A 9 11.81 -0.49 -11.40
C LYS A 9 10.76 -1.59 -11.55
N ILE A 10 9.75 -1.61 -10.68
CA ILE A 10 8.73 -2.64 -10.68
C ILE A 10 7.65 -2.30 -11.73
N THR A 11 7.32 -3.28 -12.56
CA THR A 11 6.34 -3.14 -13.66
C THR A 11 5.22 -4.19 -13.62
N ILE A 12 5.27 -5.13 -12.67
CA ILE A 12 4.16 -6.03 -12.36
C ILE A 12 3.09 -5.31 -11.53
N PRO A 13 1.85 -5.81 -11.44
CA PRO A 13 0.86 -5.28 -10.50
C PRO A 13 1.40 -5.22 -9.06
N VAL A 14 1.08 -4.14 -8.34
CA VAL A 14 1.50 -3.95 -6.94
C VAL A 14 0.37 -3.30 -6.14
N LEU A 15 0.07 -3.89 -4.99
CA LEU A 15 -0.71 -3.27 -3.92
C LEU A 15 0.25 -2.73 -2.84
N ASP A 16 0.20 -1.42 -2.59
CA ASP A 16 0.79 -0.75 -1.42
C ASP A 16 -0.33 -0.44 -0.42
N LEU A 17 -0.48 -1.29 0.59
CA LEU A 17 -1.55 -1.25 1.58
C LEU A 17 -0.97 -0.95 2.97
N TYR A 18 -1.53 0.05 3.66
CA TYR A 18 -1.11 0.46 5.00
C TYR A 18 -2.27 1.06 5.80
N GLY A 19 -2.09 1.23 7.10
CA GLY A 19 -3.08 1.87 7.97
C GLY A 19 -2.90 3.39 8.10
N ASP A 20 -3.92 4.11 8.51
CA ASP A 20 -3.82 5.56 8.77
C ASP A 20 -3.18 5.89 10.14
N ASP A 21 -3.13 4.93 11.07
CA ASP A 21 -2.41 4.99 12.36
C ASP A 21 -1.16 4.09 12.36
N ASP A 22 -0.50 4.00 11.20
CA ASP A 22 0.74 3.26 11.03
C ASP A 22 1.95 4.02 11.62
N LEU A 23 3.10 3.35 11.70
CA LEU A 23 4.36 3.94 12.13
C LEU A 23 4.70 5.18 11.28
N PRO A 24 5.29 6.24 11.87
CA PRO A 24 5.59 7.48 11.15
C PRO A 24 6.35 7.27 9.84
N GLY A 25 7.31 6.35 9.80
CA GLY A 25 8.08 6.06 8.59
C GLY A 25 7.26 5.51 7.42
N VAL A 26 6.12 4.86 7.69
CA VAL A 26 5.19 4.40 6.64
C VAL A 26 4.39 5.59 6.10
N LEU A 27 3.83 6.40 7.00
CA LEU A 27 3.00 7.57 6.67
C LEU A 27 3.82 8.64 5.94
N GLU A 28 4.99 8.99 6.46
CA GLU A 28 5.89 10.01 5.89
C GLU A 28 6.40 9.65 4.49
N THR A 29 6.37 8.36 4.12
CA THR A 29 6.92 7.88 2.85
C THR A 29 5.86 7.48 1.84
N ALA A 30 4.57 7.51 2.20
CA ALA A 30 3.47 7.08 1.34
C ALA A 30 3.46 7.81 -0.01
N GLU A 31 3.55 9.15 0.01
CA GLU A 31 3.59 9.95 -1.23
C GLU A 31 4.85 9.69 -2.06
N ALA A 32 5.99 9.42 -1.42
CA ALA A 32 7.22 9.06 -2.14
C ALA A 32 7.09 7.70 -2.85
N ARG A 33 6.43 6.72 -2.23
CA ARG A 33 6.14 5.41 -2.84
C ARG A 33 5.20 5.55 -4.03
N LYS A 34 4.12 6.33 -3.87
CA LYS A 34 3.15 6.63 -4.93
C LYS A 34 3.80 7.32 -6.13
N ALA A 35 4.59 8.37 -5.89
CA ALA A 35 5.30 9.08 -6.95
C ALA A 35 6.32 8.18 -7.67
N ALA A 36 7.03 7.33 -6.93
CA ALA A 36 7.99 6.39 -7.50
C ALA A 36 7.36 5.31 -8.38
N ALA A 37 6.08 4.98 -8.14
CA ALA A 37 5.34 3.99 -8.90
C ALA A 37 4.51 4.58 -10.05
N ALA A 38 4.61 5.89 -10.32
CA ALA A 38 3.76 6.59 -11.29
C ALA A 38 3.84 6.05 -12.73
N HIS A 39 4.94 5.35 -13.10
CA HIS A 39 5.07 4.69 -14.41
C HIS A 39 4.30 3.37 -14.50
N ASN A 40 3.87 2.79 -13.37
CA ASN A 40 3.18 1.51 -13.32
C ASN A 40 1.66 1.73 -13.21
N THR A 41 0.96 1.57 -14.33
CA THR A 41 -0.51 1.73 -14.38
C THR A 41 -1.29 0.68 -13.58
N ARG A 42 -0.62 -0.37 -13.09
CA ARG A 42 -1.20 -1.43 -12.25
C ARG A 42 -0.70 -1.36 -10.80
N TYR A 43 -0.13 -0.22 -10.41
CA TYR A 43 0.11 0.11 -9.02
C TYR A 43 -1.15 0.69 -8.38
N SER A 44 -1.49 0.23 -7.19
CA SER A 44 -2.54 0.80 -6.36
C SER A 44 -2.01 1.03 -4.95
N GLN A 45 -2.25 2.22 -4.42
CA GLN A 45 -1.98 2.55 -3.03
C GLN A 45 -3.31 2.71 -2.30
N GLN A 46 -3.48 2.02 -1.17
CA GLN A 46 -4.70 2.00 -0.39
C GLN A 46 -4.39 2.20 1.08
N VAL A 47 -5.31 2.87 1.79
CA VAL A 47 -5.23 3.12 3.23
C VAL A 47 -6.47 2.52 3.87
N ILE A 48 -6.30 1.77 4.95
CA ILE A 48 -7.41 1.31 5.79
C ILE A 48 -7.55 2.28 6.96
N GLU A 49 -8.70 2.96 7.04
CA GLU A 49 -9.01 3.89 8.13
C GLU A 49 -9.14 3.13 9.47
N GLY A 50 -8.58 3.68 10.54
CA GLY A 50 -8.53 3.06 11.87
C GLY A 50 -7.53 1.92 12.02
N ALA A 51 -6.77 1.57 10.97
CA ALA A 51 -5.77 0.50 11.05
C ALA A 51 -4.44 1.02 11.58
N ASN A 52 -3.89 0.32 12.58
CA ASN A 52 -2.52 0.52 13.03
C ASN A 52 -1.53 -0.30 12.18
N HIS A 53 -0.24 -0.25 12.52
CA HIS A 53 0.81 -1.03 11.83
C HIS A 53 0.56 -2.55 11.74
N PHE A 54 -0.22 -3.08 12.69
CA PHE A 54 -0.53 -4.51 12.80
C PHE A 54 -1.92 -4.87 12.28
N PHE A 55 -2.74 -3.86 11.90
CA PHE A 55 -4.15 -4.02 11.56
C PHE A 55 -5.00 -4.66 12.68
N ASP A 56 -4.62 -4.44 13.95
CA ASP A 56 -5.33 -5.05 15.08
C ASP A 56 -6.81 -4.65 15.12
N GLY A 57 -7.72 -5.63 15.10
CA GLY A 57 -9.15 -5.41 15.22
C GLY A 57 -9.84 -4.95 13.93
N VAL A 58 -9.11 -4.93 12.81
CA VAL A 58 -9.61 -4.63 11.46
C VAL A 58 -9.13 -5.67 10.44
N ASP A 59 -9.01 -6.93 10.90
CA ASP A 59 -8.54 -8.07 10.12
C ASP A 59 -9.42 -8.32 8.88
N ASP A 60 -10.74 -8.17 9.02
CA ASP A 60 -11.68 -8.38 7.92
C ASP A 60 -11.49 -7.33 6.82
N GLU A 61 -11.24 -6.07 7.18
CA GLU A 61 -10.94 -4.98 6.25
C GLU A 61 -9.63 -5.24 5.49
N LEU A 62 -8.58 -5.70 6.20
CA LEU A 62 -7.32 -6.09 5.58
C LEU A 62 -7.53 -7.22 4.55
N ILE A 63 -8.23 -8.29 4.95
CA ILE A 63 -8.49 -9.44 4.08
C ILE A 63 -9.31 -9.02 2.86
N ASN A 64 -10.37 -8.24 3.06
CA ASN A 64 -11.23 -7.78 1.98
C ASN A 64 -10.46 -6.90 0.99
N ALA A 65 -9.64 -5.95 1.46
CA ALA A 65 -8.81 -5.11 0.59
C ALA A 65 -7.87 -5.93 -0.31
N VAL A 66 -7.26 -6.99 0.25
CA VAL A 66 -6.38 -7.89 -0.52
C VAL A 66 -7.18 -8.74 -1.51
N VAL A 67 -8.31 -9.32 -1.08
CA VAL A 67 -9.17 -10.15 -1.94
C VAL A 67 -9.71 -9.32 -3.12
N ASP A 68 -10.26 -8.14 -2.83
CA ASP A 68 -10.80 -7.23 -3.83
C ASP A 68 -9.73 -6.76 -4.82
N TRP A 69 -8.48 -6.60 -4.36
CA TRP A 69 -7.37 -6.28 -5.25
C TRP A 69 -7.00 -7.45 -6.17
N VAL A 70 -6.89 -8.67 -5.62
CA VAL A 70 -6.53 -9.86 -6.41
C VAL A 70 -7.59 -10.17 -7.48
N GLN A 71 -8.87 -9.94 -7.19
CA GLN A 71 -9.98 -10.22 -8.13
C GLN A 71 -10.04 -9.28 -9.34
N GLN A 72 -9.19 -8.24 -9.42
CA GLN A 72 -9.12 -7.33 -10.57
C GLN A 72 -8.37 -7.91 -11.78
N PHE A 73 -7.79 -9.10 -11.64
CA PHE A 73 -7.01 -9.80 -12.67
C PHE A 73 -7.67 -11.12 -13.08
#